data_AF-A0A2G2X622-F1
#
_entry.id   AF-A0A2G2X622-F1
#
_cell.length_a   1.000
_cell.length_b   1.000
_cell.length_c   1.000
_cell.angle_alpha   90.00
_cell.angle_beta   90.00
_cell.angle_gamma   90.00
#
_symmetry.space_group_name_H-M   'P 1'
#
loop_
_entity.id
_entity.type
_entity.pdbx_description
1 polymer ?
#
loop_
_entity_poly.entity_id
_entity_poly.type
_entity_poly.pdbx_seq_one_letter_code
_entity_poly.pdbx_strand_id
1 'polypeptide(L)'
;MKKHYVYGTTLNSIAKVTRIIKFDLQAEPDTGKSQLKVGENIQSIFDLGPGNFGSEAVFVPNQPGTECEEDDGYLIFFVHDENTRKLAVNAIDTKTMFAELVAVAE
;
A
#
# COMPACT_ATOMS: atom_id res chain seq x y z
N MET A 1 10.62 21.00 -1.39
CA MET A 1 9.90 20.16 -0.41
C MET A 1 10.50 18.77 -0.48
N LYS A 2 11.06 18.26 0.61
CA LYS A 2 11.60 16.89 0.66
C LYS A 2 10.42 15.94 0.87
N LYS A 3 10.32 14.87 0.08
CA LYS A 3 9.26 13.87 0.24
C LYS A 3 9.60 12.96 1.41
N HIS A 4 8.65 12.75 2.31
CA HIS A 4 8.79 11.87 3.46
C HIS A 4 8.34 10.45 3.15
N TYR A 5 7.27 10.28 2.37
CA TYR A 5 6.66 8.97 2.23
C TYR A 5 6.60 8.50 0.79
N VAL A 6 6.82 7.20 0.60
CA VAL A 6 6.57 6.53 -0.67
C VAL A 6 5.90 5.19 -0.41
N TYR A 7 5.02 4.80 -1.33
CA TYR A 7 4.29 3.55 -1.29
C TYR A 7 4.82 2.63 -2.38
N GLY A 8 5.18 1.41 -2.01
CA GLY A 8 5.68 0.39 -2.92
C GLY A 8 4.83 -0.88 -2.85
N THR A 9 5.04 -1.77 -3.82
CA THR A 9 4.39 -3.09 -3.84
C THR A 9 5.41 -4.21 -3.89
N THR A 10 5.06 -5.37 -3.34
CA THR A 10 5.84 -6.60 -3.57
C THR A 10 5.15 -7.48 -4.58
N LEU A 11 5.95 -8.07 -5.46
CA LEU A 11 5.51 -9.03 -6.45
C LEU A 11 5.86 -10.46 -6.01
N ASN A 12 4.99 -11.42 -6.30
CA ASN A 12 5.34 -12.84 -6.18
C ASN A 12 6.14 -13.33 -7.41
N SER A 13 6.44 -14.64 -7.46
CA SER A 13 7.24 -15.26 -8.52
C SER A 13 6.67 -15.16 -9.94
N ILE A 14 5.38 -14.82 -10.08
CA ILE A 14 4.69 -14.64 -11.36
C ILE A 14 4.19 -13.21 -11.55
N ALA A 15 4.85 -12.24 -10.91
CA ALA A 15 4.59 -10.81 -11.04
C ALA A 15 3.19 -10.34 -10.59
N LYS A 16 2.55 -11.05 -9.64
CA LYS A 16 1.31 -10.56 -9.00
C LYS A 16 1.63 -9.76 -7.74
N VAL A 17 0.96 -8.62 -7.55
CA VAL A 17 1.09 -7.79 -6.33
C VAL A 17 0.48 -8.52 -5.14
N THR A 18 1.22 -8.64 -4.05
CA THR A 18 0.80 -9.34 -2.82
C THR A 18 0.80 -8.46 -1.57
N ARG A 19 1.52 -7.34 -1.58
CA ARG A 19 1.62 -6.42 -0.45
C ARG A 19 1.75 -4.98 -0.91
N ILE A 20 1.31 -4.06 -0.07
CA ILE A 20 1.56 -2.62 -0.16
C ILE A 20 2.41 -2.20 1.04
N ILE A 21 3.44 -1.40 0.80
CA ILE A 21 4.44 -1.03 1.81
C ILE A 21 4.56 0.48 1.87
N LYS A 22 4.52 1.05 3.08
CA LYS A 22 4.82 2.46 3.32
C LYS A 22 6.27 2.60 3.80
N PHE A 23 7.03 3.43 3.11
CA PHE A 23 8.40 3.77 3.47
C PHE A 23 8.48 5.21 3.96
N ASP A 24 9.33 5.45 4.96
CA ASP A 24 9.79 6.78 5.37
C ASP A 24 11.17 7.05 4.75
N LEU A 25 11.23 7.97 3.80
CA LEU A 25 12.44 8.38 3.08
C LEU A 25 13.41 9.22 3.92
N GLN A 26 13.04 9.60 5.14
CA GLN A 26 13.90 10.31 6.08
C GLN A 26 14.58 9.38 7.09
N ALA A 27 14.05 8.18 7.30
CA ALA A 27 14.66 7.16 8.13
C ALA A 27 15.77 6.43 7.36
N GLU A 28 16.80 5.97 8.08
CA GLU A 28 17.89 5.18 7.48
C GLU A 28 17.37 3.79 7.08
N PRO A 29 17.65 3.33 5.84
CA PRO A 29 17.29 1.97 5.43
C PRO A 29 18.28 0.95 5.98
N ASP A 30 17.78 -0.21 6.39
CA ASP A 30 18.62 -1.37 6.69
C ASP A 30 18.87 -2.18 5.41
N THR A 31 20.11 -2.09 4.93
CA THR A 31 20.58 -2.77 3.71
C THR A 31 21.04 -4.20 3.95
N GLY A 32 21.11 -4.66 5.20
CA GLY A 32 21.52 -6.01 5.58
C GLY A 32 20.39 -7.05 5.56
N LYS A 33 19.14 -6.62 5.40
CA LYS A 33 17.97 -7.50 5.41
C LYS A 33 17.68 -8.10 4.03
N SER A 34 17.45 -9.41 3.98
CA SER A 34 17.00 -10.14 2.79
C SER A 34 15.48 -10.10 2.59
N GLN A 35 14.73 -9.55 3.55
CA GLN A 35 13.27 -9.49 3.54
C GLN A 35 12.79 -8.14 4.06
N LEU A 36 11.73 -7.63 3.44
CA LEU A 36 11.03 -6.42 3.89
C LEU A 36 10.22 -6.75 5.15
N LYS A 37 10.52 -6.05 6.24
CA LYS A 37 9.86 -6.17 7.55
C LYS A 37 9.68 -4.78 8.13
N VAL A 38 8.62 -4.56 8.89
CA VAL A 38 8.38 -3.31 9.61
C VAL A 38 9.57 -3.02 10.54
N GLY A 39 10.03 -1.76 10.54
CA GLY A 39 11.21 -1.27 11.23
C GLY A 39 12.09 -0.42 10.31
N GLU A 40 12.95 0.41 10.91
CA GLU A 40 13.84 1.34 10.19
C GLU A 40 13.04 2.28 9.29
N ASN A 41 13.30 2.27 7.97
CA ASN A 41 12.58 3.06 6.99
C ASN A 41 11.27 2.43 6.49
N ILE A 42 10.87 1.26 6.99
CA ILE A 42 9.60 0.59 6.64
C ILE A 42 8.61 0.81 7.78
N GLN A 43 7.66 1.72 7.61
CA GLN A 43 6.68 2.03 8.65
C GLN A 43 5.61 0.95 8.79
N SER A 44 5.17 0.37 7.67
CA SER A 44 4.07 -0.60 7.67
C SER A 44 4.05 -1.45 6.40
N ILE A 45 3.49 -2.65 6.53
CA ILE A 45 3.24 -3.57 5.43
C ILE A 45 1.78 -4.02 5.52
N PHE A 46 1.02 -3.75 4.46
CA PHE A 46 -0.33 -4.29 4.28
C PHE A 46 -0.25 -5.55 3.40
N ASP A 47 -0.59 -6.70 3.97
CA ASP A 47 -0.63 -7.98 3.26
C ASP A 47 -2.05 -8.21 2.72
N LEU A 48 -2.18 -8.50 1.42
CA LEU A 48 -3.49 -8.79 0.81
C LEU A 48 -4.05 -10.13 1.26
N GLY A 49 -3.20 -11.01 1.79
CA GLY A 49 -3.56 -12.34 2.24
C GLY A 49 -3.59 -13.38 1.10
N PRO A 50 -3.69 -14.68 1.45
CA PRO A 50 -3.60 -15.76 0.47
C PRO A 50 -4.71 -15.73 -0.59
N GLY A 51 -4.31 -15.86 -1.86
CA GLY A 51 -5.24 -15.89 -3.00
C GLY A 51 -5.77 -14.52 -3.43
N ASN A 52 -5.43 -13.45 -2.72
CA ASN A 52 -5.73 -12.08 -3.11
C ASN A 52 -4.53 -11.43 -3.79
N PHE A 53 -4.76 -10.76 -4.90
CA PHE A 53 -3.72 -10.08 -5.68
C PHE A 53 -4.15 -8.68 -6.08
N GLY A 54 -3.22 -7.74 -5.98
CA GLY A 54 -3.51 -6.31 -6.17
C GLY A 54 -3.14 -5.78 -7.55
N SER A 55 -3.58 -4.55 -7.81
CA SER A 55 -2.88 -3.64 -8.73
C SER A 55 -1.81 -2.84 -7.99
N GLU A 56 -1.04 -2.03 -8.71
CA GLU A 56 -0.32 -0.91 -8.10
C GLU A 56 -1.33 0.04 -7.43
N ALA A 57 -0.94 0.59 -6.28
CA ALA A 57 -1.78 1.51 -5.52
C ALA A 57 -1.50 2.95 -5.89
N VAL A 58 -2.57 3.74 -5.99
CA VAL A 58 -2.52 5.17 -6.31
C VAL A 58 -2.87 5.97 -5.06
N PHE A 59 -2.04 6.95 -4.72
CA PHE A 59 -2.32 7.87 -3.62
C PHE A 59 -3.35 8.93 -4.05
N VAL A 60 -4.36 9.13 -3.21
CA VAL A 60 -5.38 10.18 -3.36
C VAL A 60 -5.41 10.99 -2.08
N PRO A 61 -5.12 12.31 -2.13
CA PRO A 61 -5.15 13.16 -0.94
C PRO A 61 -6.60 13.34 -0.46
N ASN A 62 -6.77 13.46 0.86
CA ASN A 62 -8.09 13.65 1.48
C ASN A 62 -8.71 15.02 1.13
N GLN A 63 -7.87 16.02 0.82
CA GLN A 63 -8.29 17.33 0.36
C GLN A 63 -7.52 17.73 -0.90
N PRO A 64 -8.15 18.48 -1.83
CA PRO A 64 -7.45 19.02 -2.99
C PRO A 64 -6.42 20.07 -2.56
N GLY A 65 -5.32 20.15 -3.30
CA GLY A 65 -4.25 21.13 -3.07
C GLY A 65 -3.08 20.57 -2.26
N THR A 66 -2.32 21.46 -1.62
CA THR A 66 -1.08 21.13 -0.89
C THR A 66 -1.12 21.56 0.57
N GLU A 67 -2.30 21.90 1.09
CA GLU A 67 -2.47 22.41 2.46
C GLU A 67 -2.57 21.28 3.51
N CYS A 68 -2.80 20.04 3.07
CA CYS A 68 -2.82 18.87 3.93
C CYS A 68 -1.41 18.31 4.19
N GLU A 69 -1.28 17.47 5.23
CA GLU A 69 -0.04 16.71 5.45
C GLU A 69 0.23 15.78 4.26
N GLU A 70 1.51 15.49 3.99
CA GLU A 70 1.95 14.78 2.79
C GLU A 70 1.26 13.41 2.60
N ASP A 71 1.01 12.69 3.70
CA ASP A 71 0.34 11.39 3.73
C ASP A 71 -1.07 11.45 4.32
N ASP A 72 -1.76 12.59 4.24
CA ASP A 72 -3.17 12.68 4.60
C ASP A 72 -4.06 12.29 3.41
N GLY A 73 -4.43 11.01 3.34
CA GLY A 73 -5.21 10.48 2.23
C GLY A 73 -5.40 8.97 2.26
N TYR A 74 -5.62 8.43 1.07
CA TYR A 74 -5.88 7.01 0.87
C TYR A 74 -5.02 6.44 -0.26
N LEU A 75 -4.66 5.17 -0.15
CA LEU A 75 -4.17 4.36 -1.27
C LEU A 75 -5.33 3.59 -1.86
N ILE A 76 -5.63 3.81 -3.14
CA ILE A 76 -6.69 3.11 -3.86
C ILE A 76 -6.06 2.09 -4.82
N PHE A 77 -6.56 0.85 -4.81
CA PHE A 77 -6.08 -0.23 -5.66
C PHE A 77 -7.17 -1.28 -5.89
N PHE A 78 -7.06 -2.00 -7.00
CA PHE A 78 -7.90 -3.16 -7.27
C PHE A 78 -7.36 -4.39 -6.55
N VAL A 79 -8.27 -5.25 -6.10
CA VAL A 79 -7.97 -6.57 -5.55
C VAL A 79 -8.74 -7.62 -6.33
N HIS A 80 -8.03 -8.63 -6.80
CA HIS A 80 -8.60 -9.85 -7.35
C HIS A 80 -8.48 -10.97 -6.33
N ASP A 81 -9.62 -11.47 -5.84
CA ASP A 81 -9.68 -12.67 -5.02
C ASP A 81 -9.84 -13.88 -5.94
N GLU A 82 -8.78 -14.64 -6.14
CA GLU A 82 -8.80 -15.83 -6.99
C GLU A 82 -9.56 -17.01 -6.36
N ASN A 83 -9.77 -16.99 -5.03
CA ASN A 83 -10.53 -18.03 -4.35
C ASN A 83 -12.01 -17.92 -4.72
N THR A 84 -12.54 -16.69 -4.77
CA THR A 84 -13.95 -16.40 -5.10
C THR A 84 -14.17 -15.92 -6.53
N ARG A 85 -13.08 -15.62 -7.26
CA ARG A 85 -13.05 -14.99 -8.60
C ARG A 85 -13.70 -13.61 -8.64
N LYS A 86 -13.68 -12.88 -7.53
CA LYS A 86 -14.26 -11.53 -7.43
C LYS A 86 -13.20 -10.45 -7.63
N LEU A 87 -13.66 -9.26 -8.03
CA LEU A 87 -12.86 -8.05 -8.12
C LEU A 87 -13.41 -7.01 -7.16
N ALA A 88 -12.55 -6.33 -6.43
CA ALA A 88 -12.91 -5.29 -5.49
C ALA A 88 -11.99 -4.08 -5.64
N VAL A 89 -12.44 -2.94 -5.13
CA VAL A 89 -11.62 -1.74 -4.94
C VAL A 89 -11.45 -1.54 -3.44
N ASN A 90 -10.20 -1.51 -2.99
CA ASN A 90 -9.86 -1.23 -1.60
C ASN A 90 -9.29 0.18 -1.47
N ALA A 91 -9.52 0.80 -0.32
CA ALA A 91 -8.80 1.98 0.11
C ALA A 91 -8.05 1.69 1.41
N ILE A 92 -6.79 2.07 1.49
CA ILE A 92 -6.00 2.06 2.73
C ILE A 92 -5.83 3.50 3.20
N ASP A 93 -6.26 3.81 4.43
CA ASP A 93 -5.92 5.07 5.08
C ASP A 93 -4.39 5.11 5.28
N THR A 94 -3.72 6.14 4.76
CA THR A 94 -2.24 6.18 4.73
C THR A 94 -1.58 6.45 6.07
N LYS A 95 -2.32 7.00 7.05
CA LYS A 95 -1.80 7.29 8.39
C LYS A 95 -1.80 6.04 9.26
N THR A 96 -2.86 5.26 9.16
CA THR A 96 -3.06 4.07 9.98
C THR A 96 -2.66 2.78 9.26
N MET A 97 -2.62 2.81 7.93
CA MET A 97 -2.34 1.69 7.05
C MET A 97 -3.32 0.51 7.23
N PHE A 98 -4.52 0.81 7.74
CA PHE A 98 -5.66 -0.09 7.73
C PHE A 98 -6.43 0.05 6.42
N ALA A 99 -6.85 -1.09 5.87
CA ALA A 99 -7.74 -1.11 4.71
C ALA A 99 -9.20 -1.11 5.13
N GLU A 100 -9.97 -0.31 4.41
CA GLU A 100 -11.42 -0.41 4.36
C GLU A 100 -11.81 -0.88 2.95
N LEU A 101 -12.75 -1.84 2.89
CA LEU A 101 -13.33 -2.26 1.63
C LEU A 101 -14.29 -1.17 1.15
N VAL A 102 -13.99 -0.55 0.01
CA VAL A 102 -14.79 0.58 -0.50
C VAL A 102 -15.88 0.11 -1.43
N ALA A 103 -15.58 -0.83 -2.34
CA ALA A 103 -16.56 -1.34 -3.28
C ALA A 103 -16.19 -2.74 -3.78
N VAL A 104 -17.22 -3.53 -4.15
CA VAL A 104 -17.09 -4.84 -4.80
C VAL A 104 -17.74 -4.75 -6.17
N ALA A 105 -17.07 -5.26 -7.21
CA ALA A 105 -17.65 -5.43 -8.53
C ALA A 105 -18.10 -6.89 -8.71
N GLU A 106 -19.29 -7.08 -9.27
CA GLU A 106 -19.90 -8.40 -9.55
C GLU A 106 -19.80 -8.78 -11.04
#